data_AF-A0A7X8IL16-F1
#
_entry.id   AF-A0A7X8IL16-F1
#
_cell.length_a   1.000
_cell.length_b   1.000
_cell.length_c   1.000
_cell.angle_alpha   90.00
_cell.angle_beta   90.00
_cell.angle_gamma   90.00
#
_symmetry.space_group_name_H-M   'P 1'
#
loop_
_entity.id
_entity.type
_entity.pdbx_description
1 polymer ?
#
loop_
_entity_poly.entity_id
_entity_poly.type
_entity_poly.pdbx_seq_one_letter_code
_entity_poly.pdbx_strand_id
1 'polypeptide(L)'
;MNPRLGILLIILLALLWAQPFAANSLFQEVRLAIIPGQMVYDLGKGKIIIGSEQVQAQSGTLKSGEDYLLDWRTGQLTLLMPLADEFIHVSLILIPPKYSEPSFLYQERAA
;
A
#
# COMPACT_ATOMS: atom_id res chain seq x y z
N MET A 1 -12.65 46.69 -22.38
CA MET A 1 -12.09 45.43 -21.84
C MET A 1 -11.75 45.67 -20.38
N ASN A 2 -12.50 45.08 -19.45
CA ASN A 2 -12.43 45.48 -18.03
C ASN A 2 -11.19 44.86 -17.35
N PRO A 3 -10.21 45.65 -16.91
CA PRO A 3 -8.95 45.13 -16.38
C PRO A 3 -9.14 44.29 -15.11
N ARG A 4 -10.24 44.53 -14.38
CA ARG A 4 -10.63 43.75 -13.20
C ARG A 4 -10.99 42.30 -13.52
N LEU A 5 -11.52 42.04 -14.72
CA LEU A 5 -11.92 40.69 -15.16
C LEU A 5 -10.68 39.86 -15.56
N GLY A 6 -9.66 40.51 -16.12
CA GLY A 6 -8.38 39.88 -16.45
C GLY A 6 -7.60 39.43 -15.21
N ILE A 7 -7.54 40.27 -14.17
CA ILE A 7 -6.87 39.93 -12.91
C ILE A 7 -7.56 38.74 -12.22
N LEU A 8 -8.90 38.72 -12.23
CA LEU A 8 -9.68 37.64 -11.61
C LEU A 8 -9.49 36.30 -12.34
N LEU A 9 -9.36 36.33 -13.67
CA LEU A 9 -9.04 35.15 -14.49
C LEU A 9 -7.64 34.60 -14.19
N ILE A 10 -6.65 35.48 -14.02
CA ILE A 10 -5.26 35.07 -13.71
C ILE A 10 -5.18 34.44 -12.31
N ILE A 11 -5.88 35.01 -11.33
CA ILE A 11 -5.95 34.45 -9.97
C ILE A 11 -6.65 33.08 -9.99
N LEU A 12 -7.76 32.95 -10.72
CA LEU A 12 -8.47 31.68 -10.87
C LEU A 12 -7.58 30.61 -11.54
N LEU A 13 -6.82 31.00 -12.56
CA LEU A 13 -5.88 30.12 -13.24
C LEU A 13 -4.75 29.68 -12.31
N ALA A 14 -4.22 30.58 -11.46
CA ALA A 14 -3.19 30.23 -10.49
C ALA A 14 -3.68 29.25 -9.40
N LEU A 15 -4.95 29.35 -8.96
CA LEU A 15 -5.53 28.43 -7.98
C LEU A 15 -5.76 27.00 -8.53
N LEU A 16 -5.97 26.87 -9.84
CA LEU A 16 -6.12 25.55 -10.48
C LEU A 16 -4.81 24.76 -10.51
N TRP A 17 -3.66 25.44 -10.48
CA TRP A 17 -2.33 24.80 -10.51
C TRP A 17 -1.79 24.46 -9.12
N ALA A 18 -2.43 24.97 -8.06
CA ALA A 18 -1.99 24.80 -6.68
C ALA A 18 -2.55 23.55 -6.00
N GLN A 19 -3.11 22.58 -6.74
CA GLN A 19 -3.68 21.37 -6.14
C GLN A 19 -2.56 20.36 -5.81
N PRO A 20 -2.28 20.06 -4.53
CA PRO A 20 -1.40 18.95 -4.17
C PRO A 20 -2.19 17.65 -4.34
N PHE A 21 -2.03 16.99 -5.48
CA PHE A 21 -2.49 15.60 -5.66
C PHE A 21 -1.54 14.64 -4.93
N ALA A 22 -1.52 14.68 -3.60
CA ALA A 22 -0.90 13.63 -2.80
C ALA A 22 -1.89 12.48 -2.63
N ALA A 23 -2.17 11.76 -3.72
CA ALA A 23 -2.86 10.49 -3.65
C ALA A 23 -1.85 9.42 -3.21
N ASN A 24 -1.81 9.12 -1.90
CA ASN A 24 -1.12 7.92 -1.46
C ASN A 24 -1.87 6.71 -2.03
N SER A 25 -1.26 6.03 -3.01
CA SER A 25 -1.83 4.83 -3.59
C SER A 25 -1.98 3.78 -2.49
N LEU A 26 -3.20 3.29 -2.29
CA LEU A 26 -3.44 2.15 -1.42
C LEU A 26 -2.93 0.86 -2.05
N PHE A 27 -2.77 0.84 -3.36
CA PHE A 27 -2.15 -0.27 -4.09
C PHE A 27 -0.63 -0.12 -4.05
N GLN A 28 0.06 -1.18 -3.65
CA GLN A 28 1.51 -1.25 -3.55
C GLN A 28 2.04 -2.45 -4.33
N GLU A 29 3.12 -2.23 -5.08
CA GLU A 29 3.91 -3.28 -5.71
C GLU A 29 5.32 -3.30 -5.13
N VAL A 30 5.81 -4.47 -4.76
CA VAL A 30 7.12 -4.69 -4.16
C VAL A 30 7.84 -5.76 -4.95
N ARG A 31 9.08 -5.49 -5.34
CA ARG A 31 9.98 -6.48 -5.92
C ARG A 31 11.02 -6.86 -4.87
N LEU A 32 11.00 -8.12 -4.44
CA LEU A 32 11.93 -8.66 -3.46
C LEU A 32 12.98 -9.50 -4.17
N ALA A 33 14.26 -9.29 -3.83
CA ALA A 33 15.34 -10.18 -4.23
C ALA A 33 15.36 -11.39 -3.29
N ILE A 34 15.37 -12.60 -3.85
CA ILE A 34 15.47 -13.84 -3.08
C ILE A 34 16.93 -14.05 -2.70
N ILE A 35 17.19 -14.09 -1.38
CA ILE A 35 18.52 -14.30 -0.84
C ILE A 35 18.63 -15.77 -0.38
N PRO A 36 19.64 -16.53 -0.81
CA PRO A 36 19.82 -17.92 -0.38
C PRO A 36 19.84 -18.05 1.14
N GLY A 37 18.96 -18.91 1.67
CA GLY A 37 18.82 -19.14 3.12
C GLY A 37 17.94 -18.12 3.85
N GLN A 38 17.51 -17.04 3.19
CA GLN A 38 16.54 -16.10 3.74
C GLN A 38 15.12 -16.55 3.38
N MET A 39 14.33 -16.85 4.40
CA MET A 39 12.93 -17.25 4.25
C MET A 39 11.96 -16.13 4.61
N VAL A 40 12.42 -15.09 5.31
CA VAL A 40 11.57 -14.02 5.84
C VAL A 40 11.92 -12.69 5.16
N TYR A 41 10.90 -12.01 4.67
CA TYR A 41 11.00 -10.76 3.92
C TYR A 41 10.04 -9.72 4.51
N ASP A 42 10.48 -8.47 4.54
CA ASP A 42 9.67 -7.34 4.96
C ASP A 42 9.14 -6.61 3.71
N LEU A 43 7.82 -6.54 3.55
CA LEU A 43 7.17 -5.85 2.43
C LEU A 43 7.06 -4.33 2.63
N GLY A 44 7.52 -3.82 3.76
CA GLY A 44 7.51 -2.41 4.09
C GLY A 44 6.34 -2.00 4.99
N LYS A 45 6.13 -0.68 5.09
CA LYS A 45 5.30 -0.10 6.15
C LYS A 45 3.83 -0.02 5.76
N GLY A 46 2.98 -0.76 6.47
CA GLY A 46 1.53 -0.57 6.46
C GLY A 46 0.78 -1.84 6.84
N LYS A 47 -0.41 -1.69 7.42
CA LYS A 47 -1.30 -2.83 7.59
C LYS A 47 -1.88 -3.18 6.22
N ILE A 48 -1.91 -4.46 5.90
CA ILE A 48 -2.36 -4.98 4.60
C ILE A 48 -3.80 -5.46 4.74
N ILE A 49 -4.62 -5.29 3.71
CA ILE A 49 -5.94 -5.91 3.65
C ILE A 49 -5.76 -7.43 3.48
N ILE A 50 -6.36 -8.21 4.37
CA ILE A 50 -6.26 -9.68 4.36
C ILE A 50 -6.74 -10.23 3.02
N GLY A 51 -5.93 -11.08 2.40
CA GLY A 51 -6.23 -11.73 1.12
C GLY A 51 -6.16 -10.81 -0.10
N SER A 52 -5.64 -9.59 0.05
CA SER A 52 -5.40 -8.68 -1.09
C SER A 52 -4.05 -8.93 -1.78
N GLU A 53 -3.20 -9.78 -1.21
CA GLU A 53 -1.89 -10.06 -1.74
C GLU A 53 -1.94 -10.98 -2.98
N GLN A 54 -1.08 -10.70 -3.94
CA GLN A 54 -0.74 -11.60 -5.03
C GLN A 54 0.79 -11.67 -5.12
N VAL A 55 1.32 -12.87 -5.01
CA VAL A 55 2.76 -13.13 -5.04
C VAL A 55 3.11 -13.91 -6.30
N GLN A 56 4.02 -13.38 -7.11
CA GLN A 56 4.48 -13.96 -8.36
C GLN A 56 5.99 -14.14 -8.38
N ALA A 57 6.41 -15.36 -8.68
CA ALA A 57 7.77 -15.71 -9.06
C ALA A 57 7.87 -15.79 -10.59
N GLN A 58 9.07 -15.99 -11.15
CA GLN A 58 9.20 -16.24 -12.60
C GLN A 58 8.62 -17.61 -12.97
N SER A 59 8.72 -18.57 -12.05
CA SER A 59 8.13 -19.91 -12.16
C SER A 59 6.59 -19.93 -12.11
N GLY A 60 5.95 -18.88 -11.59
CA GLY A 60 4.48 -18.76 -11.57
C GLY A 60 3.93 -18.00 -10.36
N THR A 61 2.61 -18.02 -10.23
CA THR A 61 1.92 -17.43 -9.07
C THR A 61 2.07 -18.36 -7.87
N LEU A 62 2.53 -17.82 -6.74
CA LEU A 62 2.64 -18.52 -5.47
C LEU A 62 1.31 -18.48 -4.71
N LYS A 63 1.02 -19.54 -3.97
CA LYS A 63 -0.21 -19.70 -3.20
C LYS A 63 0.00 -19.48 -1.71
N SER A 64 -0.87 -18.68 -1.12
CA SER A 64 -0.90 -18.43 0.32
C SER A 64 -1.23 -19.71 1.08
N GLY A 65 -0.46 -20.03 2.12
CA GLY A 65 -0.57 -21.25 2.93
C GLY A 65 0.13 -22.49 2.35
N GLU A 66 0.47 -22.50 1.06
CA GLU A 66 1.22 -23.60 0.41
C GLU A 66 2.68 -23.19 0.18
N ASP A 67 2.89 -22.05 -0.48
CA ASP A 67 4.23 -21.58 -0.88
C ASP A 67 4.77 -20.50 0.06
N TYR A 68 3.88 -19.71 0.69
CA TYR A 68 4.25 -18.64 1.61
C TYR A 68 3.17 -18.39 2.67
N LEU A 69 3.54 -17.66 3.72
CA LEU A 69 2.67 -17.07 4.73
C LEU A 69 2.88 -15.56 4.76
N LEU A 70 1.83 -14.79 4.99
CA LEU A 70 1.89 -13.34 5.13
C LEU A 70 1.25 -12.91 6.45
N ASP A 71 2.00 -12.20 7.30
CA ASP A 71 1.41 -11.47 8.42
C ASP A 71 0.92 -10.10 7.93
N TRP A 72 -0.38 -9.99 7.66
CA TRP A 72 -1.01 -8.75 7.20
C TRP A 72 -0.92 -7.57 8.16
N ARG A 73 -0.62 -7.83 9.45
CA ARG A 73 -0.48 -6.75 10.44
C ARG A 73 0.91 -6.13 10.39
N THR A 74 1.93 -6.94 10.15
CA THR A 74 3.34 -6.50 10.18
C THR A 74 3.94 -6.32 8.80
N GLY A 75 3.35 -6.90 7.75
CA GLY A 75 3.91 -6.90 6.39
C GLY A 75 5.00 -7.96 6.19
N GLN A 76 5.12 -8.92 7.11
CA GLN A 76 6.14 -9.96 7.03
C GLN A 76 5.69 -11.13 6.16
N LEU A 77 6.40 -11.35 5.06
CA LEU A 77 6.22 -12.50 4.16
C LEU A 77 7.25 -13.58 4.51
N THR A 78 6.77 -14.80 4.77
CA THR A 78 7.60 -15.97 5.05
C THR A 78 7.41 -16.99 3.95
N LEU A 79 8.47 -17.31 3.22
CA LEU A 79 8.47 -18.43 2.28
C LEU A 79 8.48 -19.75 3.04
N LEU A 80 7.68 -20.71 2.58
CA LEU A 80 7.60 -22.05 3.18
C LEU A 80 8.60 -23.02 2.56
N MET A 81 9.13 -22.70 1.39
CA MET A 81 10.17 -23.45 0.71
C MET A 81 11.16 -22.51 -0.01
N PRO A 82 12.43 -22.95 -0.20
CA PRO A 82 13.38 -22.20 -1.01
C PRO A 82 12.88 -22.08 -2.46
N LEU A 83 12.98 -20.87 -3.01
CA LEU A 83 12.70 -20.61 -4.41
C LEU A 83 14.00 -20.62 -5.21
N ALA A 84 13.95 -21.13 -6.45
CA ALA A 84 15.06 -21.04 -7.39
C ALA A 84 15.09 -19.69 -8.13
N ASP A 85 14.01 -18.93 -8.05
CA ASP A 85 13.85 -17.61 -8.66
C ASP A 85 14.73 -16.55 -7.98
N GLU A 86 15.24 -15.61 -8.77
CA GLU A 86 16.04 -14.48 -8.24
C GLU A 86 15.18 -13.40 -7.58
N PHE A 87 13.93 -13.26 -8.02
CA PHE A 87 13.02 -12.21 -7.56
C PHE A 87 11.60 -12.74 -7.43
N ILE A 88 10.87 -12.18 -6.47
CA ILE A 88 9.41 -12.27 -6.40
C ILE A 88 8.79 -10.87 -6.48
N HIS A 89 7.64 -10.80 -7.13
CA HIS A 89 6.79 -9.63 -7.25
C HIS A 89 5.59 -9.82 -6.33
N VAL A 90 5.34 -8.83 -5.48
CA VAL A 90 4.21 -8.83 -4.55
C VAL A 90 3.37 -7.60 -4.81
N SER A 91 2.11 -7.80 -5.17
CA SER A 91 1.11 -6.74 -5.23
C SER A 91 0.13 -6.89 -4.09
N LEU A 92 -0.26 -5.78 -3.44
CA LEU A 92 -1.13 -5.79 -2.26
C LEU A 92 -1.88 -4.47 -2.10
N ILE A 93 -2.90 -4.48 -1.24
CA ILE A 93 -3.65 -3.26 -0.86
C ILE A 93 -3.40 -2.94 0.62
N LEU A 94 -2.95 -1.73 0.88
CA LEU A 94 -2.76 -1.18 2.22
C LEU A 94 -4.07 -0.65 2.81
N ILE A 95 -4.22 -0.83 4.11
CA ILE A 95 -5.27 -0.19 4.91
C ILE A 95 -4.93 1.29 5.04
N PRO A 96 -5.84 2.22 4.68
CA PRO A 96 -5.63 3.64 4.90
C PRO A 96 -5.27 3.94 6.37
N PRO A 97 -4.33 4.85 6.66
CA PRO A 97 -3.95 5.19 8.03
C PRO A 97 -5.14 5.56 8.92
N LYS A 98 -6.14 6.28 8.37
CA LYS A 98 -7.39 6.65 9.07
C LYS A 98 -8.24 5.48 9.58
N TYR A 99 -8.06 4.28 9.02
CA TYR A 99 -8.75 3.05 9.46
C TYR A 99 -7.82 2.11 10.21
N SER A 100 -6.57 2.52 10.42
CA SER A 100 -5.57 1.72 11.15
C SER A 100 -5.61 1.96 12.66
N GLU A 101 -6.28 3.02 13.11
CA GLU A 101 -6.45 3.38 14.52
C GLU A 101 -7.71 2.74 15.13
N PRO A 102 -7.70 2.37 16.43
CA PRO A 102 -8.89 1.88 17.12
C PRO A 102 -9.95 3.00 17.17
N SER A 103 -11.15 2.74 16.66
CA SER A 103 -12.29 3.63 16.88
C SER A 103 -13.10 3.15 18.08
N PHE A 104 -13.38 4.05 19.02
CA PHE A 104 -14.31 3.78 20.12
C PHE A 104 -15.73 4.09 19.62
N LEU A 105 -16.57 3.05 19.52
CA LEU A 105 -17.94 3.18 19.01
C LEU A 105 -18.92 3.82 20.01
N TYR A 106 -18.51 3.97 21.26
CA TYR A 106 -19.36 4.47 22.33
C TYR A 106 -18.76 5.74 22.94
N GLN A 107 -19.52 6.82 22.90
CA GLN A 107 -19.26 8.03 23.66
C GLN A 107 -20.26 8.05 24.80
N GLU A 108 -19.78 7.82 26.02
CA GLU A 108 -20.62 7.87 27.20
C GLU A 108 -21.17 9.30 27.34
N ARG A 109 -22.48 9.45 27.16
CA ARG A 109 -23.14 10.75 27.28
C ARG A 109 -23.10 11.12 28.76
N ALA A 110 -22.23 12.06 29.12
CA ALA A 110 -22.18 12.59 30.48
C ALA A 110 -23.58 13.09 30.88
N ALA A 111 -24.07 12.60 32.01
CA ALA A 111 -25.34 12.97 32.63
C ALA A 111 -25.28 14.35 33.27
#